data_AF-A2FJL5-F1
#
_entry.id   AF-A2FJL5-F1
#
_cell.length_a   1.000
_cell.length_b   1.000
_cell.length_c   1.000
_cell.angle_alpha   90.00
_cell.angle_beta   90.00
_cell.angle_gamma   90.00
#
_symmetry.space_group_name_H-M   'P 1'
#
loop_
_entity.id
_entity.type
_entity.pdbx_description
1 polymer ?
#
loop_
_entity_poly.entity_id
_entity_poly.type
_entity_poly.pdbx_seq_one_letter_code
_entity_poly.pdbx_strand_id
1 'polypeptide(L)'
;MSESPLDALRTISDGSNYIMALSSIHRNIKPDEIEEFFNIVFGHLQDSVAEDIGMRTLQTIARVLQLKSFREVFIEKQYIHALPYNQKNLNDGVLDVLYVLVTHAPQAFDQEAADGFARAIVRNPRKSLIILSIYATYFDQLENPWPLLDDLIQGQRRFSVDACAKEYCLLLAYLVTEHLGFRRGRSKQAFDCVAQNLESDSEEVVIAAYSALASIVSVEQNVIIPFREVRSHLAYRYPDQDVHPFQDAVLDFLLVAPLNWDDLANPKFLSTLLELAKTEAKASLVLCRLAEDVKVAQALVDSPRWLKRELPTSKDTLRLFLVVFKHLPMRPIIARKEEFISFLRRVNAYADEPDHSLLCTIIRRINLDKELVSQLSKSGFIAEYLGNADDFKTDNAAYSAILFTDTICKDFYTKELIPMCETVCQIIQSGGDNQPAAIKLATDMCRHAKCVRKFQELKLNTYLKNRISKMKNRGHIRKLIGLIEGLEE
;
A
#
# COMPACT_ATOMS: atom_id res chain seq x y z
N MET A 1 69.47 4.62 25.65
CA MET A 1 68.20 5.37 25.65
C MET A 1 67.47 4.95 24.39
N SER A 2 66.34 4.24 24.50
CA SER A 2 65.53 3.96 23.32
C SER A 2 64.94 5.29 22.85
N GLU A 3 65.31 5.75 21.66
CA GLU A 3 64.68 6.91 21.02
C GLU A 3 63.17 6.72 21.01
N SER A 4 62.42 7.79 21.30
CA SER A 4 60.97 7.69 21.30
C SER A 4 60.53 7.34 19.87
N PRO A 5 59.60 6.39 19.68
CA PRO A 5 59.08 6.09 18.34
C PRO A 5 58.41 7.32 17.68
N LEU A 6 58.15 8.39 18.44
CA LEU A 6 57.62 9.66 17.96
C LEU A 6 58.68 10.62 17.40
N ASP A 7 59.97 10.47 17.75
CA ASP A 7 61.02 11.41 17.32
C ASP A 7 61.17 11.42 15.79
N ALA A 8 61.05 10.25 15.16
CA ALA A 8 61.07 10.09 13.70
C ALA A 8 59.84 10.68 12.99
N LEU A 9 58.76 11.00 13.73
CA LEU A 9 57.54 11.60 13.18
C LEU A 9 57.55 13.14 13.24
N ARG A 10 58.51 13.77 13.93
CA ARG A 10 58.52 15.23 14.11
C ARG A 10 58.86 16.02 12.85
N THR A 11 59.49 15.40 11.84
CA THR A 11 59.90 16.07 10.60
C THR A 11 59.48 15.26 9.36
N ILE A 12 58.72 15.89 8.45
CA ILE A 12 58.30 15.27 7.17
C ILE A 12 59.42 15.29 6.10
N SER A 13 60.53 16.01 6.34
CA SER A 13 61.60 16.23 5.36
C SER A 13 62.23 14.95 4.78
N ASP A 14 62.15 13.84 5.51
CA ASP A 14 62.47 12.50 5.03
C ASP A 14 61.21 11.63 4.99
N GLY A 15 60.47 11.72 3.88
CA GLY A 15 59.20 11.03 3.70
C GLY A 15 59.30 9.51 3.83
N SER A 16 60.43 8.91 3.45
CA SER A 16 60.65 7.45 3.57
C SER A 16 60.77 7.03 5.04
N ASN A 17 61.58 7.75 5.82
CA ASN A 17 61.71 7.49 7.25
C ASN A 17 60.41 7.76 8.01
N TYR A 18 59.70 8.82 7.65
CA TYR A 18 58.39 9.14 8.23
C TYR A 18 57.36 8.02 7.99
N ILE A 19 57.25 7.50 6.75
CA ILE A 19 56.32 6.40 6.42
C ILE A 19 56.70 5.10 7.13
N MET A 20 58.00 4.80 7.26
CA MET A 20 58.47 3.63 8.02
C MET A 20 58.10 3.75 9.51
N ALA A 21 58.30 4.92 10.10
CA ALA A 21 57.90 5.20 11.49
C ALA A 21 56.38 5.02 11.69
N LEU A 22 55.55 5.62 10.81
CA LEU A 22 54.09 5.46 10.83
C LEU A 22 53.64 4.00 10.73
N SER A 23 54.37 3.16 10.01
CA SER A 23 54.01 1.75 9.83
C SER A 23 54.20 0.93 11.11
N SER A 24 55.09 1.36 12.00
CA SER A 24 55.40 0.66 13.26
C SER A 24 54.66 1.23 14.48
N ILE A 25 54.19 2.49 14.40
CA ILE A 25 53.69 3.23 15.57
C ILE A 25 52.49 2.56 16.25
N HIS A 26 51.56 1.99 15.47
CA HIS A 26 50.35 1.33 15.99
C HIS A 26 50.63 0.13 16.90
N ARG A 27 51.85 -0.42 16.91
CA ARG A 27 52.27 -1.54 17.77
C ARG A 27 53.07 -1.10 18.99
N ASN A 28 53.70 0.07 18.91
CA ASN A 28 54.76 0.48 19.82
C ASN A 28 54.38 1.68 20.67
N ILE A 29 53.35 2.45 20.27
CA ILE A 29 52.91 3.63 21.00
C ILE A 29 52.22 3.25 22.31
N LYS A 30 52.60 3.92 23.40
CA LYS A 30 51.98 3.72 24.71
C LYS A 30 50.78 4.65 24.91
N PRO A 31 49.84 4.31 25.82
CA PRO A 31 48.67 5.16 26.11
C PRO A 31 48.98 6.58 26.58
N ASP A 32 50.12 6.80 27.23
CA ASP A 32 50.59 8.13 27.69
C ASP A 32 51.22 8.97 26.55
N GLU A 33 51.64 8.34 25.46
CA GLU A 33 52.29 8.98 24.30
C GLU A 33 51.30 9.35 23.19
N ILE A 34 50.04 8.93 23.30
CA ILE A 34 49.04 9.04 22.23
C ILE A 34 48.62 10.48 21.92
N GLU A 35 48.54 11.33 22.95
CA GLU A 35 48.20 12.74 22.77
C GLU A 35 49.31 13.46 22.00
N GLU A 36 50.57 13.18 22.34
CA GLU A 36 51.73 13.74 21.63
C GLU A 36 51.75 13.27 20.16
N PHE A 37 51.46 11.99 19.92
CA PHE A 37 51.34 11.46 18.56
C PHE A 37 50.29 12.22 17.74
N PHE A 38 49.07 12.40 18.25
CA PHE A 38 48.02 13.12 17.52
C PHE A 38 48.43 14.57 17.23
N ASN A 39 49.01 15.27 18.20
CA ASN A 39 49.50 16.63 18.00
C ASN A 39 50.55 16.72 16.87
N ILE A 40 51.50 15.78 16.82
CA ILE A 40 52.52 15.73 15.77
C ILE A 40 51.88 15.52 14.40
N VAL A 41 51.06 14.46 14.25
CA VAL A 41 50.52 14.09 12.93
C VAL A 41 49.48 15.09 12.42
N PHE A 42 48.66 15.68 13.29
CA PHE A 42 47.71 16.72 12.88
C PHE A 42 48.40 18.04 12.59
N GLY A 43 49.48 18.38 13.29
CA GLY A 43 50.32 19.55 12.94
C GLY A 43 50.82 19.47 11.50
N HIS A 44 51.24 18.27 11.06
CA HIS A 44 51.64 18.02 9.68
C HIS A 44 50.49 18.13 8.68
N LEU A 45 49.27 17.73 9.06
CA LEU A 45 48.08 17.75 8.20
C LEU A 45 47.38 19.11 8.10
N GLN A 46 47.82 20.14 8.85
CA GLN A 46 47.27 21.49 8.74
C GLN A 46 47.64 22.15 7.39
N ASP A 47 48.85 21.91 6.91
CA ASP A 47 49.36 22.41 5.64
C ASP A 47 49.08 21.44 4.48
N SER A 48 49.30 21.89 3.24
CA SER A 48 49.22 21.03 2.06
C SER A 48 50.31 19.95 2.12
N VAL A 49 49.90 18.69 2.33
CA VAL A 49 50.82 17.54 2.38
C VAL A 49 50.76 16.73 1.08
N ALA A 50 51.88 16.13 0.70
CA ALA A 50 51.93 15.15 -0.39
C ALA A 50 50.93 14.01 -0.13
N GLU A 51 50.16 13.63 -1.15
CA GLU A 51 49.04 12.68 -1.03
C GLU A 51 49.46 11.37 -0.36
N ASP A 52 50.58 10.76 -0.76
CA ASP A 52 51.07 9.51 -0.19
C ASP A 52 51.33 9.61 1.32
N ILE A 53 51.95 10.71 1.76
CA ILE A 53 52.28 10.95 3.17
C ILE A 53 51.01 11.19 3.98
N GLY A 54 50.10 12.04 3.46
CA GLY A 54 48.83 12.34 4.12
C GLY A 54 47.95 11.11 4.24
N MET A 55 47.81 10.32 3.17
CA MET A 55 47.01 9.08 3.17
C MET A 55 47.59 8.03 4.12
N ARG A 56 48.92 7.86 4.16
CA ARG A 56 49.57 6.96 5.14
C ARG A 56 49.35 7.42 6.57
N THR A 57 49.41 8.73 6.82
CA THR A 57 49.16 9.31 8.14
C THR A 57 47.72 9.02 8.59
N LEU A 58 46.72 9.28 7.74
CA LEU A 58 45.31 9.02 8.03
C LEU A 58 45.00 7.52 8.22
N GLN A 59 45.60 6.64 7.41
CA GLN A 59 45.51 5.18 7.59
C GLN A 59 46.05 4.74 8.94
N THR A 60 47.18 5.31 9.38
CA THR A 60 47.76 5.01 10.69
C THR A 60 46.87 5.54 11.81
N ILE A 61 46.32 6.74 11.69
CA ILE A 61 45.32 7.28 12.64
C ILE A 61 44.13 6.32 12.75
N ALA A 62 43.54 5.89 11.62
CA ALA A 62 42.41 4.97 11.60
C ALA A 62 42.72 3.63 12.30
N ARG A 63 43.95 3.10 12.15
CA ARG A 63 44.40 1.87 12.84
C ARG A 63 44.55 2.07 14.34
N VAL A 64 45.15 3.18 14.74
CA VAL A 64 45.37 3.52 16.16
C VAL A 64 44.03 3.70 16.88
N LEU A 65 43.04 4.30 16.22
CA LEU A 65 41.68 4.51 16.74
C LEU A 65 40.86 3.22 16.93
N GLN A 66 41.34 2.07 16.46
CA GLN A 66 40.73 0.77 16.78
C GLN A 66 40.83 0.48 18.29
N LEU A 67 41.88 0.96 18.95
CA LEU A 67 42.09 0.77 20.39
C LEU A 67 41.24 1.77 21.20
N LYS A 68 40.45 1.25 22.14
CA LYS A 68 39.49 2.04 22.93
C LYS A 68 40.15 3.20 23.68
N SER A 69 41.26 2.95 24.38
CA SER A 69 41.98 3.97 25.15
C SER A 69 42.48 5.13 24.29
N PHE A 70 42.93 4.85 23.06
CA PHE A 70 43.43 5.87 22.15
C PHE A 70 42.29 6.69 21.55
N ARG A 71 41.17 6.03 21.26
CA ARG A 71 39.94 6.67 20.80
C ARG A 71 39.33 7.59 21.86
N GLU A 72 39.39 7.22 23.14
CA GLU A 72 38.93 8.09 24.24
C GLU A 72 39.70 9.41 24.29
N VAL A 73 41.04 9.36 24.21
CA VAL A 73 41.87 10.58 24.10
C VAL A 73 41.53 11.37 22.85
N PHE A 74 41.26 10.69 21.73
CA PHE A 74 40.88 11.35 20.48
C PHE A 74 39.61 12.20 20.61
N ILE A 75 38.61 11.65 21.29
CA ILE A 75 37.31 12.30 21.53
C ILE A 75 37.46 13.42 22.55
N GLU A 76 38.12 13.16 23.68
CA GLU A 76 38.30 14.15 24.76
C GLU A 76 38.99 15.42 24.25
N LYS A 77 39.98 15.26 23.37
CA LYS A 77 40.75 16.36 22.77
C LYS A 77 40.16 16.90 21.47
N GLN A 78 39.00 16.36 21.03
CA GLN A 78 38.27 16.83 19.85
C GLN A 78 39.11 16.87 18.55
N TYR A 79 40.02 15.90 18.37
CA TYR A 79 40.86 15.84 17.17
C TYR A 79 40.08 15.57 15.88
N ILE A 80 38.79 15.25 15.97
CA ILE A 80 37.91 15.14 14.80
C ILE A 80 37.88 16.46 14.01
N HIS A 81 37.90 17.62 14.67
CA HIS A 81 37.91 18.93 13.99
C HIS A 81 39.23 19.23 13.29
N ALA A 82 40.33 18.59 13.71
CA ALA A 82 41.65 18.74 13.13
C ALA A 82 41.85 17.92 11.84
N LEU A 83 40.85 17.12 11.44
CA LEU A 83 40.93 16.35 10.19
C LEU A 83 41.02 17.30 8.97
N PRO A 84 41.79 16.94 7.93
CA PRO A 84 42.02 17.80 6.77
C PRO A 84 40.84 17.81 5.79
N TYR A 85 39.63 18.15 6.25
CA TYR A 85 38.40 18.17 5.45
C TYR A 85 38.52 19.04 4.18
N ASN A 86 39.39 20.05 4.19
CA ASN A 86 39.59 20.95 3.05
C ASN A 86 40.51 20.36 1.96
N GLN A 87 41.31 19.34 2.25
CA GLN A 87 42.27 18.75 1.31
C GLN A 87 41.61 17.66 0.45
N LYS A 88 41.36 17.97 -0.83
CA LYS A 88 40.61 17.07 -1.75
C LYS A 88 41.29 15.71 -1.95
N ASN A 89 42.61 15.71 -2.07
CA ASN A 89 43.44 14.51 -2.25
C ASN A 89 43.42 13.57 -1.05
N LEU A 90 43.04 14.06 0.14
CA LEU A 90 43.00 13.26 1.37
C LEU A 90 41.59 12.80 1.76
N ASN A 91 40.58 13.11 0.95
CA ASN A 91 39.18 12.88 1.29
C ASN A 91 38.88 11.42 1.65
N ASP A 92 39.44 10.48 0.90
CA ASP A 92 39.21 9.06 1.13
C ASP A 92 39.82 8.58 2.46
N GLY A 93 41.02 9.07 2.82
CA GLY A 93 41.63 8.78 4.10
C GLY A 93 40.89 9.40 5.28
N VAL A 94 40.32 10.61 5.08
CA VAL A 94 39.45 11.24 6.08
C VAL A 94 38.21 10.38 6.32
N LEU A 95 37.54 9.93 5.25
CA LEU A 95 36.37 9.07 5.36
C LEU A 95 36.69 7.72 6.03
N ASP A 96 37.88 7.15 5.80
CA ASP A 96 38.31 5.93 6.50
C ASP A 96 38.46 6.15 8.02
N VAL A 97 38.98 7.30 8.45
CA VAL A 97 39.04 7.67 9.87
C VAL A 97 37.63 7.85 10.44
N LEU A 98 36.76 8.58 9.74
CA LEU A 98 35.38 8.80 10.17
C LEU A 98 34.58 7.50 10.24
N TYR A 99 34.84 6.55 9.35
CA TYR A 99 34.25 5.21 9.39
C TYR A 99 34.60 4.47 10.68
N VAL A 100 35.85 4.57 11.15
CA VAL A 100 36.25 3.97 12.44
C VAL A 100 35.53 4.66 13.59
N LEU A 101 35.44 5.99 13.56
CA LEU A 101 34.76 6.77 14.59
C LEU A 101 33.26 6.45 14.65
N VAL A 102 32.55 6.44 13.52
CA VAL A 102 31.12 6.16 13.52
C VAL A 102 30.78 4.76 14.03
N THR A 103 31.67 3.79 13.78
CA THR A 103 31.49 2.39 14.18
C THR A 103 31.71 2.18 15.69
N HIS A 104 32.57 2.98 16.32
CA HIS A 104 33.02 2.71 17.70
C HIS A 104 32.85 3.86 18.68
N ALA A 105 32.55 5.06 18.20
CA ALA A 105 32.34 6.27 18.98
C ALA A 105 31.48 7.29 18.22
N PRO A 106 30.22 6.96 17.86
CA PRO A 106 29.34 7.86 17.13
C PRO A 106 29.08 9.19 17.88
N GLN A 107 29.22 9.23 19.22
CA GLN A 107 29.11 10.46 20.01
C GLN A 107 30.21 11.50 19.71
N ALA A 108 31.27 11.14 18.98
CA ALA A 108 32.33 12.06 18.58
C ALA A 108 31.87 13.10 17.53
N PHE A 109 30.71 12.90 16.91
CA PHE A 109 30.19 13.78 15.86
C PHE A 109 29.25 14.84 16.44
N ASP A 110 29.78 16.03 16.62
CA ASP A 110 29.01 17.24 16.91
C ASP A 110 28.73 18.05 15.63
N GLN A 111 28.25 19.29 15.79
CA GLN A 111 27.94 20.18 14.67
C GLN A 111 29.18 20.59 13.87
N GLU A 112 30.32 20.85 14.53
CA GLU A 112 31.54 21.28 13.82
C GLU A 112 32.13 20.12 13.00
N ALA A 113 32.12 18.91 13.55
CA ALA A 113 32.50 17.70 12.83
C ALA A 113 31.56 17.44 11.62
N ALA A 114 30.25 17.67 11.78
CA ALA A 114 29.28 17.55 10.71
C ALA A 114 29.52 18.58 9.58
N ASP A 115 29.79 19.83 9.92
CA ASP A 115 30.13 20.86 8.91
C ASP A 115 31.39 20.50 8.11
N GLY A 116 32.35 19.83 8.77
CA GLY A 116 33.50 19.18 8.12
C GLY A 116 33.09 18.05 7.18
N PHE A 117 32.26 17.15 7.67
CA PHE A 117 31.76 15.99 6.93
C PHE A 117 30.93 16.36 5.69
N ALA A 118 30.13 17.43 5.74
CA ALA A 118 29.38 17.95 4.61
C ALA A 118 30.29 18.23 3.39
N ARG A 119 31.55 18.66 3.60
CA ARG A 119 32.53 18.83 2.52
C ARG A 119 32.98 17.51 1.91
N ALA A 120 33.04 16.45 2.71
CA ALA A 120 33.38 15.10 2.25
C ALA A 120 32.26 14.46 1.42
N ILE A 121 30.99 14.73 1.78
CA ILE A 121 29.81 14.30 1.02
C ILE A 121 29.88 14.77 -0.44
N VAL A 122 30.27 16.03 -0.66
CA VAL A 122 30.38 16.59 -2.02
C VAL A 122 31.39 15.82 -2.89
N ARG A 123 32.43 15.26 -2.27
CA ARG A 123 33.55 14.61 -2.97
C ARG A 123 33.33 13.11 -3.16
N ASN A 124 32.75 12.45 -2.16
CA ASN A 124 32.50 11.01 -2.20
C ASN A 124 31.16 10.69 -1.49
N PRO A 125 30.02 10.93 -2.15
CA PRO A 125 28.71 10.74 -1.54
C PRO A 125 28.44 9.28 -1.18
N ARG A 126 28.99 8.32 -1.94
CA ARG A 126 28.78 6.88 -1.68
C ARG A 126 29.41 6.42 -0.37
N LYS A 127 30.70 6.71 -0.13
CA LYS A 127 31.35 6.38 1.16
C LYS A 127 30.71 7.16 2.32
N SER A 128 30.34 8.41 2.08
CA SER A 128 29.67 9.24 3.10
C SER A 128 28.31 8.65 3.49
N LEU A 129 27.54 8.14 2.52
CA LEU A 129 26.25 7.50 2.79
C LEU A 129 26.41 6.22 3.64
N ILE A 130 27.48 5.45 3.44
CA ILE A 130 27.79 4.29 4.30
C ILE A 130 28.03 4.74 5.75
N ILE A 131 28.81 5.80 5.97
CA ILE A 131 29.04 6.37 7.30
C ILE A 131 27.72 6.81 7.93
N LEU A 132 26.88 7.54 7.18
CA LEU A 132 25.56 7.98 7.63
C LEU A 132 24.64 6.79 7.97
N SER A 133 24.69 5.72 7.18
CA SER A 133 23.91 4.51 7.47
C SER A 133 24.31 3.81 8.76
N ILE A 134 25.61 3.80 9.10
CA ILE A 134 26.09 3.25 10.37
C ILE A 134 25.68 4.18 11.51
N TYR A 135 25.86 5.49 11.35
CA TYR A 135 25.46 6.48 12.35
C TYR A 135 23.96 6.41 12.67
N ALA A 136 23.12 6.22 11.65
CA ALA A 136 21.68 6.07 11.78
C ALA A 136 21.29 4.93 12.73
N THR A 137 22.05 3.83 12.78
CA THR A 137 21.76 2.70 13.69
C THR A 137 21.89 3.05 15.18
N TYR A 138 22.56 4.17 15.49
CA TYR A 138 22.72 4.70 16.84
C TYR A 138 21.72 5.83 17.17
N PHE A 139 20.76 6.15 16.29
CA PHE A 139 19.88 7.32 16.42
C PHE A 139 19.30 7.50 17.84
N ASP A 140 18.65 6.47 18.38
CA ASP A 140 17.98 6.54 19.68
C ASP A 140 18.94 6.45 20.89
N GLN A 141 20.23 6.16 20.64
CA GLN A 141 21.27 6.04 21.68
C GLN A 141 22.06 7.35 21.85
N LEU A 142 22.00 8.24 20.86
CA LEU A 142 22.73 9.50 20.86
C LEU A 142 21.92 10.59 21.54
N GLU A 143 22.60 11.45 22.31
CA GLU A 143 21.98 12.64 22.90
C GLU A 143 21.51 13.62 21.82
N ASN A 144 22.31 13.77 20.76
CA ASN A 144 21.98 14.61 19.62
C ASN A 144 22.38 13.92 18.29
N PRO A 145 21.46 13.19 17.63
CA PRO A 145 21.73 12.51 16.37
C PRO A 145 21.62 13.41 15.12
N TRP A 146 21.22 14.68 15.29
CA TRP A 146 20.91 15.57 14.17
C TRP A 146 22.11 16.06 13.35
N PRO A 147 23.29 16.36 13.93
CA PRO A 147 24.40 17.00 13.22
C PRO A 147 24.73 16.33 11.89
N LEU A 148 24.87 15.01 11.87
CA LEU A 148 25.14 14.26 10.64
C LEU A 148 23.87 13.92 9.84
N LEU A 149 22.76 13.60 10.50
CA LEU A 149 21.58 13.11 9.78
C LEU A 149 20.84 14.21 9.04
N ASP A 150 20.96 15.47 9.47
CA ASP A 150 20.42 16.59 8.71
C ASP A 150 21.18 16.78 7.38
N ASP A 151 22.43 16.30 7.26
CA ASP A 151 23.15 16.28 5.98
C ASP A 151 22.50 15.36 4.94
N LEU A 152 21.73 14.34 5.36
CA LEU A 152 20.94 13.52 4.42
C LEU A 152 19.88 14.37 3.72
N ILE A 153 19.32 15.37 4.40
CA ILE A 153 18.29 16.25 3.84
C ILE A 153 18.96 17.41 3.09
N GLN A 154 19.96 18.07 3.69
CA GLN A 154 20.65 19.20 3.06
C GLN A 154 21.48 18.78 1.84
N GLY A 155 22.09 17.60 1.91
CA GLY A 155 22.91 17.00 0.86
C GLY A 155 22.13 16.26 -0.21
N GLN A 156 20.80 16.35 -0.25
CA GLN A 156 19.93 15.57 -1.14
C GLN A 156 20.44 15.47 -2.58
N ARG A 157 20.79 16.60 -3.22
CA ARG A 157 21.29 16.64 -4.61
C ARG A 157 22.56 15.82 -4.84
N ARG A 158 23.35 15.57 -3.79
CA ARG A 158 24.58 14.77 -3.85
C ARG A 158 24.31 13.28 -3.72
N PHE A 159 23.23 12.91 -3.03
CA PHE A 159 22.82 11.53 -2.85
C PHE A 159 21.84 11.05 -3.93
N SER A 160 21.09 11.96 -4.56
CA SER A 160 20.19 11.66 -5.68
C SER A 160 20.89 11.40 -7.03
N VAL A 161 22.15 10.99 -7.01
CA VAL A 161 22.86 10.54 -8.21
C VAL A 161 22.75 9.02 -8.32
N ASP A 162 22.61 8.48 -9.54
CA ASP A 162 22.25 7.07 -9.77
C ASP A 162 23.12 6.06 -9.01
N ALA A 163 24.40 6.38 -8.76
CA ALA A 163 25.33 5.50 -8.05
C ALA A 163 25.05 5.32 -6.55
N CYS A 164 24.20 6.14 -5.93
CA CYS A 164 23.84 6.04 -4.51
C CYS A 164 22.38 6.38 -4.19
N ALA A 165 21.59 6.85 -5.16
CA ALA A 165 20.21 7.28 -4.96
C ALA A 165 19.32 6.17 -4.40
N LYS A 166 19.55 4.91 -4.81
CA LYS A 166 18.84 3.74 -4.31
C LYS A 166 19.05 3.56 -2.81
N GLU A 167 20.29 3.42 -2.37
CA GLU A 167 20.64 3.26 -0.95
C GLU A 167 20.19 4.47 -0.13
N TYR A 168 20.25 5.66 -0.72
CA TYR A 168 19.80 6.89 -0.08
C TYR A 168 18.29 6.88 0.20
N CYS A 169 17.47 6.50 -0.78
CA CYS A 169 16.03 6.38 -0.59
C CYS A 169 15.68 5.38 0.51
N LEU A 170 16.35 4.23 0.52
CA LEU A 170 16.12 3.18 1.50
C LEU A 170 16.56 3.61 2.91
N LEU A 171 17.67 4.33 3.05
CA LEU A 171 18.13 4.86 4.34
C LEU A 171 17.15 5.88 4.93
N LEU A 172 16.62 6.78 4.10
CA LEU A 172 15.60 7.74 4.55
C LEU A 172 14.32 7.03 5.00
N ALA A 173 13.86 6.03 4.25
CA ALA A 173 12.72 5.23 4.66
C ALA A 173 12.97 4.51 5.99
N TYR A 174 14.12 3.84 6.14
CA TYR A 174 14.54 3.19 7.39
C TYR A 174 14.50 4.15 8.58
N LEU A 175 15.07 5.36 8.43
CA LEU A 175 15.07 6.35 9.49
C LEU A 175 13.65 6.75 9.93
N VAL A 176 12.74 6.92 8.96
CA VAL A 176 11.34 7.29 9.24
C VAL A 176 10.55 6.14 9.85
N THR A 177 10.79 4.89 9.42
CA THR A 177 10.05 3.72 9.90
C THR A 177 10.52 3.27 11.27
N GLU A 178 11.84 3.23 11.52
CA GLU A 178 12.39 2.66 12.75
C GLU A 178 12.49 3.68 13.89
N HIS A 179 12.79 4.95 13.60
CA HIS A 179 13.10 5.94 14.63
C HIS A 179 12.00 6.99 14.78
N LEU A 180 11.26 6.93 15.90
CA LEU A 180 10.14 7.84 16.19
C LEU A 180 10.57 9.31 16.27
N GLY A 181 11.77 9.59 16.81
CA GLY A 181 12.32 10.95 16.86
C GLY A 181 12.56 11.52 15.46
N PHE A 182 13.17 10.74 14.57
CA PHE A 182 13.38 11.12 13.18
C PHE A 182 12.05 11.31 12.45
N ARG A 183 11.11 10.37 12.61
CA ARG A 183 9.76 10.47 12.03
C ARG A 183 9.09 11.80 12.40
N ARG A 184 9.08 12.17 13.67
CA ARG A 184 8.44 13.43 14.13
C ARG A 184 9.14 14.67 13.60
N GLY A 185 10.46 14.63 13.45
CA GLY A 185 11.26 15.81 13.08
C GLY A 185 11.43 16.02 11.58
N ARG A 186 11.43 14.94 10.78
CA ARG A 186 11.93 14.94 9.39
C ARG A 186 11.11 14.09 8.41
N SER A 187 10.02 13.42 8.80
CA SER A 187 9.27 12.51 7.89
C SER A 187 8.88 13.16 6.56
N LYS A 188 8.36 14.39 6.59
CA LYS A 188 7.92 15.12 5.40
C LYS A 188 9.09 15.46 4.47
N GLN A 189 10.19 15.98 5.04
CA GLN A 189 11.38 16.32 4.26
C GLN A 189 12.02 15.06 3.66
N ALA A 190 12.07 13.96 4.42
CA ALA A 190 12.54 12.67 3.92
C ALA A 190 11.65 12.17 2.78
N PHE A 191 10.32 12.26 2.92
CA PHE A 191 9.38 11.93 1.85
C PHE A 191 9.65 12.76 0.59
N ASP A 192 9.79 14.08 0.73
CA ASP A 192 10.06 14.99 -0.40
C ASP A 192 11.40 14.68 -1.08
N CYS A 193 12.43 14.34 -0.29
CA CYS A 193 13.72 13.91 -0.82
C CYS A 193 13.60 12.61 -1.63
N VAL A 194 12.89 11.61 -1.10
CA VAL A 194 12.66 10.34 -1.81
C VAL A 194 11.83 10.56 -3.07
N ALA A 195 10.77 11.38 -3.00
CA ALA A 195 9.86 11.64 -4.11
C ALA A 195 10.57 12.29 -5.31
N GLN A 196 11.57 13.15 -5.09
CA GLN A 196 12.36 13.73 -6.18
C GLN A 196 13.19 12.69 -6.95
N ASN A 197 13.52 11.54 -6.34
CA ASN A 197 14.23 10.46 -7.04
C ASN A 197 13.32 9.68 -8.00
N LEU A 198 12.00 9.95 -8.01
CA LEU A 198 11.11 9.45 -9.06
C LEU A 198 11.41 10.08 -10.43
N GLU A 199 12.12 11.20 -10.50
CA GLU A 199 12.54 11.81 -11.77
C GLU A 199 13.82 11.18 -12.36
N SER A 200 14.40 10.17 -11.71
CA SER A 200 15.62 9.50 -12.20
C SER A 200 15.37 8.69 -13.47
N ASP A 201 16.35 8.69 -14.37
CA ASP A 201 16.38 7.83 -15.55
C ASP A 201 16.71 6.36 -15.21
N SER A 202 17.18 6.09 -13.99
CA SER A 202 17.54 4.75 -13.52
C SER A 202 16.32 4.00 -13.00
N GLU A 203 15.98 2.89 -13.67
CA GLU A 203 14.85 2.05 -13.28
C GLU A 203 14.95 1.57 -11.83
N GLU A 204 16.13 1.14 -11.41
CA GLU A 204 16.36 0.67 -10.04
C GLU A 204 16.11 1.76 -8.99
N VAL A 205 16.45 3.01 -9.31
CA VAL A 205 16.25 4.15 -8.40
C VAL A 205 14.77 4.47 -8.26
N VAL A 206 14.03 4.50 -9.36
CA VAL A 206 12.57 4.76 -9.34
C VAL A 206 11.82 3.68 -8.56
N ILE A 207 12.18 2.41 -8.77
CA ILE A 207 11.57 1.29 -8.01
C ILE A 207 11.89 1.41 -6.51
N ALA A 208 13.15 1.68 -6.17
CA ALA A 208 13.55 1.86 -4.77
C ALA A 208 12.88 3.07 -4.13
N ALA A 209 12.70 4.17 -4.87
CA ALA A 209 11.99 5.35 -4.41
C ALA A 209 10.52 5.02 -4.11
N TYR A 210 9.79 4.32 -4.98
CA TYR A 210 8.42 3.91 -4.66
C TYR A 210 8.32 2.98 -3.45
N SER A 211 9.25 2.03 -3.31
CA SER A 211 9.32 1.16 -2.12
C SER A 211 9.57 1.95 -0.83
N ALA A 212 10.48 2.92 -0.88
CA ALA A 212 10.77 3.84 0.22
C ALA A 212 9.56 4.73 0.56
N LEU A 213 8.89 5.30 -0.45
CA LEU A 213 7.67 6.10 -0.25
C LEU A 213 6.55 5.25 0.36
N ALA A 214 6.34 4.03 -0.12
CA ALA A 214 5.37 3.08 0.45
C ALA A 214 5.65 2.81 1.94
N SER A 215 6.92 2.60 2.28
CA SER A 215 7.36 2.41 3.66
C SER A 215 7.09 3.65 4.51
N ILE A 216 7.42 4.84 4.01
CA ILE A 216 7.19 6.10 4.72
C ILE A 216 5.70 6.34 4.96
N VAL A 217 4.85 6.18 3.94
CA VAL A 217 3.41 6.46 4.08
C VAL A 217 2.72 5.50 5.05
N SER A 218 3.25 4.28 5.22
CA SER A 218 2.71 3.34 6.22
C SER A 218 2.71 3.89 7.65
N VAL A 219 3.59 4.88 7.94
CA VAL A 219 3.73 5.51 9.26
C VAL A 219 3.47 7.03 9.27
N GLU A 220 3.44 7.68 8.11
CA GLU A 220 3.18 9.12 7.94
C GLU A 220 2.15 9.36 6.83
N GLN A 221 0.94 9.78 7.21
CA GLN A 221 -0.18 9.95 6.28
C GLN A 221 -0.34 11.40 5.79
N ASN A 222 0.37 12.37 6.38
CA ASN A 222 0.26 13.79 6.05
C ASN A 222 1.32 14.23 5.03
N VAL A 223 1.30 13.58 3.86
CA VAL A 223 2.21 13.82 2.73
C VAL A 223 1.43 14.18 1.46
N ILE A 224 2.10 14.86 0.54
CA ILE A 224 1.54 15.19 -0.77
C ILE A 224 2.02 14.14 -1.76
N ILE A 225 1.07 13.41 -2.35
CA ILE A 225 1.40 12.36 -3.32
C ILE A 225 1.99 12.98 -4.60
N PRO A 226 3.14 12.48 -5.10
CA PRO A 226 3.74 12.94 -6.37
C PRO A 226 2.92 12.41 -7.56
N PHE A 227 1.73 12.99 -7.76
CA PHE A 227 0.75 12.46 -8.71
C PHE A 227 1.22 12.52 -10.17
N ARG A 228 2.04 13.52 -10.52
CA ARG A 228 2.57 13.68 -11.88
C ARG A 228 3.38 12.44 -12.27
N GLU A 229 4.28 12.01 -11.39
CA GLU A 229 5.19 10.87 -11.53
C GLU A 229 4.42 9.55 -11.45
N VAL A 230 3.50 9.42 -10.49
CA VAL A 230 2.59 8.27 -10.38
C VAL A 230 1.86 8.04 -11.69
N ARG A 231 1.30 9.10 -12.27
CA ARG A 231 0.55 9.01 -13.52
C ARG A 231 1.44 8.68 -14.71
N SER A 232 2.64 9.29 -14.83
CA SER A 232 3.55 9.01 -15.94
C SER A 232 4.06 7.57 -15.90
N HIS A 233 4.47 7.09 -14.72
CA HIS A 233 5.00 5.74 -14.52
C HIS A 233 3.93 4.67 -14.69
N LEU A 234 2.70 4.93 -14.25
CA LEU A 234 1.58 4.02 -14.48
C LEU A 234 1.20 3.95 -15.97
N ALA A 235 1.28 5.06 -16.69
CA ALA A 235 0.98 5.13 -18.12
C ALA A 235 2.09 4.57 -19.01
N TYR A 236 3.25 4.21 -18.45
CA TYR A 236 4.37 3.69 -19.20
C TYR A 236 4.01 2.34 -19.85
N ARG A 237 4.22 2.21 -21.16
CA ARG A 237 3.91 0.99 -21.92
C ARG A 237 5.20 0.46 -22.52
N TYR A 238 5.54 -0.78 -22.20
CA TYR A 238 6.65 -1.47 -22.83
C TYR A 238 6.13 -2.35 -23.97
N PRO A 239 6.76 -2.36 -25.16
CA PRO A 239 6.27 -3.10 -26.31
C PRO A 239 6.16 -4.62 -26.11
N ASP A 240 6.96 -5.19 -25.19
CA ASP A 240 7.19 -6.64 -25.10
C ASP A 240 6.94 -7.24 -23.70
N GLN A 241 6.40 -6.48 -22.74
CA GLN A 241 6.06 -6.97 -21.39
C GLN A 241 4.60 -6.64 -21.03
N ASP A 242 3.91 -7.58 -20.38
CA ASP A 242 2.53 -7.38 -19.93
C ASP A 242 2.43 -6.27 -18.86
N VAL A 243 3.44 -6.15 -17.98
CA VAL A 243 3.53 -5.11 -16.93
C VAL A 243 4.97 -4.61 -16.81
N HIS A 244 5.14 -3.29 -16.88
CA HIS A 244 6.44 -2.68 -16.65
C HIS A 244 6.78 -2.66 -15.14
N PRO A 245 8.04 -2.84 -14.71
CA PRO A 245 8.44 -2.76 -13.30
C PRO A 245 7.98 -1.47 -12.60
N PHE A 246 7.94 -0.35 -13.32
CA PHE A 246 7.38 0.91 -12.83
C PHE A 246 5.89 0.82 -12.48
N GLN A 247 5.09 0.13 -13.28
CA GLN A 247 3.66 -0.03 -13.00
C GLN A 247 3.47 -0.84 -11.73
N ASP A 248 4.23 -1.92 -11.54
CA ASP A 248 4.13 -2.75 -10.35
C ASP A 248 4.49 -1.96 -9.08
N ALA A 249 5.61 -1.21 -9.11
CA ALA A 249 6.05 -0.37 -8.01
C ALA A 249 5.04 0.75 -7.67
N VAL A 250 4.44 1.38 -8.70
CA VAL A 250 3.37 2.38 -8.50
C VAL A 250 2.15 1.75 -7.84
N LEU A 251 1.73 0.56 -8.29
CA LEU A 251 0.57 -0.12 -7.75
C LEU A 251 0.79 -0.50 -6.27
N ASP A 252 1.97 -0.97 -5.90
CA ASP A 252 2.33 -1.24 -4.49
C ASP A 252 2.26 0.01 -3.63
N PHE A 253 2.78 1.14 -4.14
CA PHE A 253 2.68 2.41 -3.44
C PHE A 253 1.22 2.87 -3.27
N LEU A 254 0.40 2.78 -4.33
CA LEU A 254 -1.01 3.18 -4.28
C LEU A 254 -1.86 2.32 -3.34
N LEU A 255 -1.47 1.07 -3.09
CA LEU A 255 -2.12 0.20 -2.11
C LEU A 255 -1.96 0.67 -0.67
N VAL A 256 -0.99 1.54 -0.37
CA VAL A 256 -0.72 2.05 0.99
C VAL A 256 -0.82 3.57 1.10
N ALA A 257 -0.81 4.28 -0.03
CA ALA A 257 -0.89 5.73 -0.09
C ALA A 257 -2.18 6.27 0.57
N PRO A 258 -2.12 7.45 1.22
CA PRO A 258 -3.31 8.16 1.70
C PRO A 258 -4.24 8.55 0.54
N LEU A 259 -5.55 8.58 0.81
CA LEU A 259 -6.60 8.88 -0.16
C LEU A 259 -7.04 10.36 -0.16
N ASN A 260 -6.21 11.26 0.35
CA ASN A 260 -6.56 12.66 0.64
C ASN A 260 -6.03 13.69 -0.38
N TRP A 261 -5.73 13.27 -1.62
CA TRP A 261 -5.19 14.16 -2.66
C TRP A 261 -6.25 14.53 -3.72
N ASP A 262 -6.11 15.69 -4.36
CA ASP A 262 -7.21 16.26 -5.17
C ASP A 262 -7.50 15.51 -6.47
N ASP A 263 -6.48 14.84 -7.02
CA ASP A 263 -6.54 14.19 -8.34
C ASP A 263 -6.96 12.70 -8.31
N LEU A 264 -7.41 12.16 -7.16
CA LEU A 264 -7.83 10.75 -7.05
C LEU A 264 -8.86 10.34 -8.12
N ALA A 265 -9.82 11.24 -8.38
CA ALA A 265 -10.93 10.99 -9.31
C ALA A 265 -10.59 11.39 -10.76
N ASN A 266 -9.31 11.60 -11.09
CA ASN A 266 -8.89 12.00 -12.42
C ASN A 266 -9.30 10.94 -13.48
N PRO A 267 -10.14 11.28 -14.47
CA PRO A 267 -10.69 10.28 -15.40
C PRO A 267 -9.63 9.55 -16.23
N LYS A 268 -8.54 10.23 -16.60
CA LYS A 268 -7.45 9.60 -17.38
C LYS A 268 -6.69 8.60 -16.53
N PHE A 269 -6.42 8.94 -15.27
CA PHE A 269 -5.77 8.04 -14.31
C PHE A 269 -6.62 6.79 -14.04
N LEU A 270 -7.91 6.97 -13.73
CA LEU A 270 -8.82 5.84 -13.54
C LEU A 270 -8.96 4.99 -14.80
N SER A 271 -8.98 5.59 -15.99
CA SER A 271 -8.99 4.85 -17.25
C SER A 271 -7.72 4.00 -17.42
N THR A 272 -6.53 4.53 -17.09
CA THR A 272 -5.29 3.76 -17.15
C THR A 272 -5.31 2.58 -16.18
N LEU A 273 -5.77 2.80 -14.94
CA LEU A 273 -5.93 1.72 -13.96
C LEU A 273 -6.94 0.66 -14.41
N LEU A 274 -8.08 1.06 -14.98
CA LEU A 274 -9.09 0.15 -15.51
C LEU A 274 -8.59 -0.68 -16.70
N GLU A 275 -7.67 -0.13 -17.49
CA GLU A 275 -7.02 -0.88 -18.56
C GLU A 275 -6.00 -1.89 -18.01
N LEU A 276 -5.21 -1.51 -17.00
CA LEU A 276 -4.29 -2.42 -16.30
C LEU A 276 -5.02 -3.53 -15.55
N ALA A 277 -6.13 -3.20 -14.89
CA ALA A 277 -6.94 -4.14 -14.12
C ALA A 277 -7.53 -5.29 -14.95
N LYS A 278 -7.53 -5.20 -16.28
CA LYS A 278 -7.96 -6.31 -17.16
C LYS A 278 -7.04 -7.52 -17.06
N THR A 279 -5.76 -7.31 -16.78
CA THR A 279 -4.76 -8.38 -16.67
C THR A 279 -4.20 -8.45 -15.24
N GLU A 280 -4.12 -7.31 -14.56
CA GLU A 280 -3.46 -7.19 -13.26
C GLU A 280 -4.42 -7.13 -12.08
N ALA A 281 -4.42 -8.20 -11.28
CA ALA A 281 -5.19 -8.26 -10.03
C ALA A 281 -4.84 -7.12 -9.06
N LYS A 282 -3.56 -6.71 -9.01
CA LYS A 282 -3.09 -5.61 -8.14
C LYS A 282 -3.74 -4.28 -8.53
N ALA A 283 -3.90 -4.01 -9.83
CA ALA A 283 -4.59 -2.79 -10.30
C ALA A 283 -6.07 -2.78 -9.92
N SER A 284 -6.72 -3.95 -9.92
CA SER A 284 -8.11 -4.09 -9.45
C SER A 284 -8.25 -3.82 -7.95
N LEU A 285 -7.28 -4.27 -7.14
CA LEU A 285 -7.23 -3.96 -5.71
C LEU A 285 -7.00 -2.47 -5.46
N VAL A 286 -6.11 -1.83 -6.23
CA VAL A 286 -5.92 -0.37 -6.18
C VAL A 286 -7.23 0.35 -6.51
N LEU A 287 -7.95 -0.04 -7.58
CA LEU A 287 -9.25 0.54 -7.89
C LEU A 287 -10.26 0.36 -6.76
N CYS A 288 -10.29 -0.81 -6.11
CA CYS A 288 -11.14 -1.05 -4.95
C CYS A 288 -10.79 -0.09 -3.81
N ARG A 289 -9.50 0.05 -3.48
CA ARG A 289 -9.04 0.98 -2.43
C ARG A 289 -9.40 2.43 -2.76
N LEU A 290 -9.13 2.88 -3.98
CA LEU A 290 -9.45 4.24 -4.41
C LEU A 290 -10.97 4.50 -4.37
N ALA A 291 -11.79 3.51 -4.75
CA ALA A 291 -13.26 3.59 -4.73
C ALA A 291 -13.85 3.65 -3.31
N GLU A 292 -13.05 3.52 -2.25
CA GLU A 292 -13.49 3.86 -0.89
C GLU A 292 -13.77 5.36 -0.76
N ASP A 293 -13.14 6.21 -1.58
CA ASP A 293 -13.49 7.61 -1.72
C ASP A 293 -14.73 7.80 -2.62
N VAL A 294 -15.66 8.64 -2.17
CA VAL A 294 -16.94 8.87 -2.86
C VAL A 294 -16.78 9.54 -4.22
N LYS A 295 -15.76 10.40 -4.41
CA LYS A 295 -15.52 11.08 -5.69
C LYS A 295 -15.04 10.08 -6.73
N VAL A 296 -14.17 9.14 -6.33
CA VAL A 296 -13.72 8.05 -7.20
C VAL A 296 -14.89 7.12 -7.55
N ALA A 297 -15.69 6.74 -6.55
CA ALA A 297 -16.88 5.92 -6.78
C ALA A 297 -17.85 6.60 -7.77
N GLN A 298 -18.09 7.90 -7.62
CA GLN A 298 -18.90 8.69 -8.55
C GLN A 298 -18.30 8.69 -9.97
N ALA A 299 -16.99 8.93 -10.11
CA ALA A 299 -16.32 8.91 -11.42
C ALA A 299 -16.43 7.55 -12.12
N LEU A 300 -16.34 6.45 -11.36
CA LEU A 300 -16.55 5.09 -11.87
C LEU A 300 -18.00 4.84 -12.31
N VAL A 301 -18.99 5.38 -11.59
CA VAL A 301 -20.40 5.28 -11.97
C VAL A 301 -20.72 6.12 -13.20
N ASP A 302 -20.06 7.27 -13.36
CA ASP A 302 -20.23 8.13 -14.54
C ASP A 302 -19.71 7.46 -15.81
N SER A 303 -18.70 6.59 -15.69
CA SER A 303 -18.11 5.80 -16.77
C SER A 303 -18.27 4.28 -16.56
N PRO A 304 -19.50 3.74 -16.61
CA PRO A 304 -19.82 2.37 -16.15
C PRO A 304 -19.29 1.24 -17.04
N ARG A 305 -18.58 1.53 -18.14
CA ARG A 305 -18.12 0.53 -19.12
C ARG A 305 -17.29 -0.59 -18.50
N TRP A 306 -16.65 -0.35 -17.36
CA TRP A 306 -15.91 -1.34 -16.61
C TRP A 306 -16.79 -2.49 -16.09
N LEU A 307 -18.09 -2.26 -15.85
CA LEU A 307 -19.06 -3.30 -15.49
C LEU A 307 -19.25 -4.34 -16.60
N LYS A 308 -18.92 -4.03 -17.86
CA LYS A 308 -18.99 -5.00 -18.96
C LYS A 308 -17.73 -5.87 -19.09
N ARG A 309 -16.70 -5.62 -18.27
CA ARG A 309 -15.37 -6.23 -18.40
C ARG A 309 -15.05 -7.13 -17.19
N GLU A 310 -14.10 -8.02 -17.38
CA GLU A 310 -13.45 -8.77 -16.29
C GLU A 310 -12.20 -8.00 -15.85
N LEU A 311 -12.00 -7.86 -14.53
CA LEU A 311 -10.96 -6.99 -13.98
C LEU A 311 -10.15 -7.67 -12.87
N PRO A 312 -9.26 -8.65 -13.14
CA PRO A 312 -9.11 -9.39 -14.39
C PRO A 312 -10.14 -10.52 -14.49
N THR A 313 -10.82 -10.85 -13.39
CA THR A 313 -11.90 -11.86 -13.35
C THR A 313 -13.26 -11.19 -13.13
N SER A 314 -14.34 -11.93 -13.41
CA SER A 314 -15.70 -11.51 -13.04
C SER A 314 -15.87 -11.30 -11.53
N LYS A 315 -15.17 -12.06 -10.67
CA LYS A 315 -15.20 -11.89 -9.21
C LYS A 315 -14.53 -10.59 -8.76
N ASP A 316 -13.47 -10.18 -9.43
CA ASP A 316 -12.80 -8.91 -9.12
C ASP A 316 -13.60 -7.69 -9.60
N THR A 317 -14.27 -7.79 -10.75
CA THR A 317 -15.27 -6.79 -11.17
C THR A 317 -16.41 -6.69 -10.15
N LEU A 318 -16.89 -7.82 -9.62
CA LEU A 318 -17.89 -7.84 -8.55
C LEU A 318 -17.37 -7.17 -7.28
N ARG A 319 -16.13 -7.41 -6.86
CA ARG A 319 -15.52 -6.74 -5.70
C ARG A 319 -15.52 -5.21 -5.87
N LEU A 320 -15.05 -4.71 -7.01
CA LEU A 320 -15.07 -3.28 -7.30
C LEU A 320 -16.49 -2.72 -7.28
N PHE A 321 -17.45 -3.43 -7.87
CA PHE A 321 -18.87 -3.09 -7.78
C PHE A 321 -19.35 -2.99 -6.35
N LEU A 322 -19.03 -3.93 -5.47
CA LEU A 322 -19.45 -3.89 -4.08
C LEU A 322 -18.87 -2.70 -3.31
N VAL A 323 -17.62 -2.31 -3.59
CA VAL A 323 -17.03 -1.11 -2.97
C VAL A 323 -17.77 0.15 -3.43
N VAL A 324 -18.00 0.30 -4.73
CA VAL A 324 -18.80 1.42 -5.27
C VAL A 324 -20.23 1.40 -4.70
N PHE A 325 -20.84 0.23 -4.60
CA PHE A 325 -22.21 0.02 -4.13
C PHE A 325 -22.38 0.22 -2.61
N LYS A 326 -21.28 0.20 -1.84
CA LYS A 326 -21.26 0.57 -0.42
C LYS A 326 -21.73 2.01 -0.21
N HIS A 327 -21.41 2.90 -1.16
CA HIS A 327 -21.85 4.30 -1.16
C HIS A 327 -23.34 4.40 -1.50
N LEU A 328 -24.17 4.70 -0.49
CA LEU A 328 -25.64 4.80 -0.63
C LEU A 328 -26.09 5.68 -1.81
N PRO A 329 -25.49 6.87 -2.07
CA PRO A 329 -25.92 7.73 -3.18
C PRO A 329 -25.64 7.11 -4.56
N MET A 330 -24.68 6.18 -4.67
CA MET A 330 -24.32 5.56 -5.95
C MET A 330 -25.32 4.48 -6.38
N ARG A 331 -26.00 3.82 -5.43
CA ARG A 331 -26.90 2.68 -5.71
C ARG A 331 -28.00 2.99 -6.74
N PRO A 332 -28.80 4.06 -6.60
CA PRO A 332 -29.82 4.36 -7.60
C PRO A 332 -29.22 4.79 -8.94
N ILE A 333 -28.01 5.37 -8.95
CA ILE A 333 -27.36 5.87 -10.16
C ILE A 333 -26.81 4.69 -10.97
N ILE A 334 -26.08 3.77 -10.33
CA ILE A 334 -25.48 2.62 -10.99
C ILE A 334 -26.54 1.61 -11.47
N ALA A 335 -27.64 1.44 -10.72
CA ALA A 335 -28.73 0.53 -11.10
C ALA A 335 -29.48 0.96 -12.37
N ARG A 336 -29.40 2.25 -12.73
CA ARG A 336 -30.01 2.81 -13.95
C ARG A 336 -29.10 2.77 -15.17
N LYS A 337 -27.85 2.32 -15.03
CA LYS A 337 -26.92 2.19 -16.16
C LYS A 337 -27.28 0.98 -17.00
N GLU A 338 -27.18 1.09 -18.32
CA GLU A 338 -27.46 -0.02 -19.25
C GLU A 338 -26.56 -1.24 -18.98
N GLU A 339 -25.35 -1.01 -18.48
CA GLU A 339 -24.41 -2.05 -18.11
C GLU A 339 -24.89 -2.93 -16.95
N PHE A 340 -25.72 -2.40 -16.06
CA PHE A 340 -26.03 -3.02 -14.77
C PHE A 340 -26.64 -4.42 -14.94
N ILE A 341 -27.64 -4.56 -15.81
CA ILE A 341 -28.30 -5.85 -16.03
C ILE A 341 -27.35 -6.85 -16.70
N SER A 342 -26.55 -6.39 -17.67
CA SER A 342 -25.56 -7.25 -18.32
C SER A 342 -24.50 -7.75 -17.33
N PHE A 343 -24.10 -6.91 -16.38
CA PHE A 343 -23.21 -7.26 -15.29
C PHE A 343 -23.83 -8.31 -14.37
N LEU A 344 -25.06 -8.09 -13.88
CA LEU A 344 -25.75 -9.03 -13.00
C LEU A 344 -25.90 -10.42 -13.65
N ARG A 345 -26.23 -10.47 -14.94
CA ARG A 345 -26.32 -11.75 -15.67
C ARG A 345 -24.99 -12.48 -15.73
N ARG A 346 -23.90 -11.76 -16.03
CA ARG A 346 -22.57 -12.39 -16.08
C ARG A 346 -22.16 -12.92 -14.71
N VAL A 347 -22.40 -12.18 -13.63
CA VAL A 347 -22.13 -12.65 -12.27
C VAL A 347 -22.99 -13.89 -11.96
N ASN A 348 -24.28 -13.87 -12.30
CA ASN A 348 -25.18 -14.99 -12.05
C ASN A 348 -24.82 -16.26 -12.82
N ALA A 349 -24.26 -16.14 -14.03
CA ALA A 349 -23.88 -17.28 -14.86
C ALA A 349 -22.76 -18.14 -14.25
N TYR A 350 -21.92 -17.55 -13.39
CA TYR A 350 -20.80 -18.23 -12.73
C TYR A 350 -20.90 -18.16 -11.19
N ALA A 351 -22.07 -17.79 -10.68
CA ALA A 351 -22.27 -17.60 -9.25
C ALA A 351 -22.15 -18.93 -8.50
N ASP A 352 -21.43 -18.92 -7.39
CA ASP A 352 -21.59 -19.92 -6.34
C ASP A 352 -22.71 -19.50 -5.36
N GLU A 353 -23.01 -20.34 -4.37
CA GLU A 353 -24.06 -20.07 -3.37
C GLU A 353 -23.85 -18.72 -2.61
N PRO A 354 -22.63 -18.35 -2.18
CA PRO A 354 -22.34 -17.01 -1.67
C PRO A 354 -22.66 -15.88 -2.65
N ASP A 355 -22.23 -16.00 -3.91
CA ASP A 355 -22.50 -14.99 -4.95
C ASP A 355 -24.01 -14.87 -5.23
N HIS A 356 -24.75 -15.98 -5.19
CA HIS A 356 -26.20 -16.00 -5.33
C HIS A 356 -26.92 -15.24 -4.21
N SER A 357 -26.47 -15.42 -2.97
CA SER A 357 -26.99 -14.69 -1.80
C SER A 357 -26.66 -13.20 -1.87
N LEU A 358 -25.49 -12.86 -2.41
CA LEU A 358 -25.05 -11.49 -2.62
C LEU A 358 -25.89 -10.78 -3.70
N LEU A 359 -26.20 -11.45 -4.81
CA LEU A 359 -27.08 -10.92 -5.87
C LEU A 359 -28.48 -10.60 -5.33
N CYS A 360 -29.04 -11.46 -4.46
CA CYS A 360 -30.27 -11.14 -3.73
C CYS A 360 -30.14 -9.82 -2.97
N THR A 361 -29.05 -9.69 -2.21
CA THR A 361 -28.79 -8.50 -1.39
C THR A 361 -28.64 -7.23 -2.23
N ILE A 362 -28.01 -7.32 -3.42
CA ILE A 362 -27.89 -6.19 -4.35
C ILE A 362 -29.28 -5.72 -4.81
N ILE A 363 -30.11 -6.64 -5.31
CA ILE A 363 -31.47 -6.31 -5.79
C ILE A 363 -32.35 -5.76 -4.67
N ARG A 364 -32.19 -6.25 -3.44
CA ARG A 364 -32.91 -5.76 -2.26
C ARG A 364 -32.51 -4.36 -1.81
N ARG A 365 -31.36 -3.85 -2.26
CA ARG A 365 -30.79 -2.57 -1.82
C ARG A 365 -30.91 -1.46 -2.86
N ILE A 366 -31.55 -1.73 -3.99
CA ILE A 366 -31.85 -0.74 -5.03
C ILE A 366 -33.34 -0.43 -5.04
N ASN A 367 -33.68 0.78 -5.48
CA ASN A 367 -35.07 1.15 -5.70
C ASN A 367 -35.53 0.53 -7.02
N LEU A 368 -36.32 -0.53 -6.93
CA LEU A 368 -36.92 -1.16 -8.09
C LEU A 368 -38.03 -0.29 -8.64
N ASP A 369 -38.02 -0.09 -9.95
CA ASP A 369 -39.14 0.48 -10.70
C ASP A 369 -39.62 -0.51 -11.76
N LYS A 370 -40.76 -0.20 -12.36
CA LYS A 370 -41.42 -1.06 -13.36
C LYS A 370 -40.53 -1.29 -14.58
N GLU A 371 -39.73 -0.30 -14.97
CA GLU A 371 -38.86 -0.40 -16.13
C GLU A 371 -37.70 -1.37 -15.84
N LEU A 372 -37.00 -1.18 -14.73
CA LEU A 372 -35.89 -2.03 -14.32
C LEU A 372 -36.35 -3.49 -14.13
N VAL A 373 -37.46 -3.73 -13.45
CA VAL A 373 -38.02 -5.09 -13.27
C VAL A 373 -38.40 -5.72 -14.61
N SER A 374 -38.99 -4.94 -15.53
CA SER A 374 -39.31 -5.42 -16.88
C SER A 374 -38.04 -5.81 -17.65
N GLN A 375 -36.98 -5.00 -17.55
CA GLN A 375 -35.71 -5.31 -18.20
C GLN A 375 -35.02 -6.54 -17.58
N LEU A 376 -35.05 -6.69 -16.24
CA LEU A 376 -34.54 -7.88 -15.56
C LEU A 376 -35.25 -9.16 -16.03
N SER A 377 -36.59 -9.15 -16.14
CA SER A 377 -37.36 -10.28 -16.68
C SER A 377 -37.06 -10.53 -18.17
N LYS A 378 -37.10 -9.48 -19.01
CA LYS A 378 -36.82 -9.60 -20.46
C LYS A 378 -35.42 -10.12 -20.75
N SER A 379 -34.45 -9.75 -19.93
CA SER A 379 -33.07 -10.22 -20.06
C SER A 379 -32.90 -11.70 -19.70
N GLY A 380 -33.89 -12.34 -19.05
CA GLY A 380 -33.77 -13.71 -18.54
C GLY A 380 -33.12 -13.81 -17.16
N PHE A 381 -32.57 -12.72 -16.61
CA PHE A 381 -31.89 -12.70 -15.31
C PHE A 381 -32.75 -13.30 -14.18
N ILE A 382 -34.02 -12.91 -14.08
CA ILE A 382 -34.92 -13.41 -13.01
C ILE A 382 -35.08 -14.94 -13.11
N ALA A 383 -35.27 -15.46 -14.32
CA ALA A 383 -35.47 -16.89 -14.54
C ALA A 383 -34.18 -17.67 -14.25
N GLU A 384 -33.04 -17.19 -14.75
CA GLU A 384 -31.72 -17.78 -14.49
C GLU A 384 -31.38 -17.76 -12.98
N TYR A 385 -31.66 -16.65 -12.29
CA TYR A 385 -31.40 -16.52 -10.86
C TYR A 385 -32.21 -17.52 -10.04
N LEU A 386 -33.52 -17.63 -10.30
CA LEU A 386 -34.39 -18.58 -9.60
C LEU A 386 -34.01 -20.04 -9.92
N GLY A 387 -33.65 -20.34 -11.18
CA GLY A 387 -33.18 -21.67 -11.57
C GLY A 387 -31.90 -22.09 -10.84
N ASN A 388 -30.94 -21.18 -10.66
CA ASN A 388 -29.72 -21.46 -9.89
C ASN A 388 -30.03 -21.87 -8.45
N ALA A 389 -31.07 -21.30 -7.82
CA ALA A 389 -31.45 -21.68 -6.47
C ALA A 389 -31.91 -23.14 -6.38
N ASP A 390 -32.65 -23.60 -7.39
CA ASP A 390 -33.09 -24.99 -7.51
C ASP A 390 -31.91 -25.94 -7.77
N ASP A 391 -30.88 -25.48 -8.50
CA ASP A 391 -29.67 -26.26 -8.80
C ASP A 391 -28.77 -26.43 -7.57
N PHE A 392 -28.63 -25.41 -6.71
CA PHE A 392 -27.82 -25.50 -5.49
C PHE A 392 -28.40 -26.46 -4.45
N LYS A 393 -29.74 -26.57 -4.37
CA LYS A 393 -30.45 -27.46 -3.44
C LYS A 393 -30.08 -27.25 -1.96
N THR A 394 -29.77 -26.03 -1.57
CA THR A 394 -29.49 -25.66 -0.17
C THR A 394 -30.61 -24.80 0.42
N ASP A 395 -30.77 -24.86 1.74
CA ASP A 395 -31.75 -24.01 2.43
C ASP A 395 -31.44 -22.52 2.28
N ASN A 396 -30.16 -22.12 2.20
CA ASN A 396 -29.79 -20.71 2.03
C ASN A 396 -30.09 -20.19 0.62
N ALA A 397 -29.88 -21.01 -0.41
CA ALA A 397 -30.24 -20.66 -1.78
C ALA A 397 -31.76 -20.51 -1.91
N ALA A 398 -32.53 -21.46 -1.38
CA ALA A 398 -33.98 -21.38 -1.32
C ALA A 398 -34.47 -20.14 -0.56
N TYR A 399 -33.85 -19.82 0.58
CA TYR A 399 -34.15 -18.61 1.35
C TYR A 399 -33.85 -17.33 0.56
N SER A 400 -32.72 -17.29 -0.15
CA SER A 400 -32.33 -16.16 -1.00
C SER A 400 -33.31 -15.95 -2.15
N ALA A 401 -33.76 -17.03 -2.79
CA ALA A 401 -34.80 -16.99 -3.83
C ALA A 401 -36.15 -16.49 -3.29
N ILE A 402 -36.53 -16.91 -2.07
CA ILE A 402 -37.74 -16.40 -1.39
C ILE A 402 -37.62 -14.88 -1.20
N LEU A 403 -36.51 -14.40 -0.63
CA LEU A 403 -36.30 -12.98 -0.36
C LEU A 403 -36.20 -12.12 -1.62
N PHE A 404 -35.56 -12.65 -2.66
CA PHE A 404 -35.48 -12.02 -3.97
C PHE A 404 -36.87 -11.85 -4.57
N THR A 405 -37.67 -12.92 -4.56
CA THR A 405 -39.04 -12.91 -5.08
C THR A 405 -39.94 -11.98 -4.28
N ASP A 406 -39.85 -12.01 -2.93
CA ASP A 406 -40.58 -11.12 -2.01
C ASP A 406 -40.33 -9.64 -2.32
N THR A 407 -39.13 -9.32 -2.79
CA THR A 407 -38.76 -7.95 -3.13
C THR A 407 -39.41 -7.48 -4.43
N ILE A 408 -39.52 -8.36 -5.42
CA ILE A 408 -40.14 -8.04 -6.70
C ILE A 408 -41.67 -8.06 -6.59
N CYS A 409 -42.24 -9.08 -5.95
CA CYS A 409 -43.67 -9.35 -5.99
C CYS A 409 -44.51 -8.37 -5.16
N LYS A 410 -43.91 -7.58 -4.27
CA LYS A 410 -44.64 -6.57 -3.49
C LYS A 410 -45.36 -5.55 -4.35
N ASP A 411 -44.68 -5.12 -5.41
CA ASP A 411 -45.11 -4.02 -6.27
C ASP A 411 -45.23 -4.41 -7.75
N PHE A 412 -44.62 -5.52 -8.18
CA PHE A 412 -44.52 -5.89 -9.59
C PHE A 412 -44.90 -7.34 -9.86
N TYR A 413 -45.51 -7.57 -11.03
CA TYR A 413 -45.73 -8.91 -11.56
C TYR A 413 -44.71 -9.23 -12.66
N THR A 414 -44.10 -10.40 -12.60
CA THR A 414 -43.31 -10.98 -13.70
C THR A 414 -43.78 -12.40 -14.02
N LYS A 415 -43.49 -12.89 -15.23
CA LYS A 415 -43.94 -14.22 -15.67
C LYS A 415 -43.33 -15.35 -14.83
N GLU A 416 -42.14 -15.12 -14.27
CA GLU A 416 -41.37 -16.04 -13.43
C GLU A 416 -42.01 -16.28 -12.06
N LEU A 417 -42.94 -15.40 -11.63
CA LEU A 417 -43.71 -15.63 -10.41
C LEU A 417 -44.60 -16.88 -10.51
N ILE A 418 -44.99 -17.32 -11.71
CA ILE A 418 -45.87 -18.49 -11.88
C ILE A 418 -45.14 -19.81 -11.59
N PRO A 419 -43.95 -20.09 -12.18
CA PRO A 419 -43.10 -21.20 -11.73
C PRO A 419 -42.76 -21.11 -10.24
N MET A 420 -42.46 -19.91 -9.73
CA MET A 420 -42.12 -19.73 -8.31
C MET A 420 -43.27 -20.11 -7.36
N CYS A 421 -44.54 -20.03 -7.79
CA CYS A 421 -45.66 -20.57 -7.00
C CYS A 421 -45.51 -22.07 -6.72
N GLU A 422 -44.96 -22.84 -7.67
CA GLU A 422 -44.74 -24.28 -7.53
C GLU A 422 -43.64 -24.54 -6.50
N THR A 423 -42.50 -23.86 -6.62
CA THR A 423 -41.39 -23.92 -5.66
C THR A 423 -41.85 -23.53 -4.24
N VAL A 424 -42.60 -22.44 -4.10
CA VAL A 424 -43.14 -22.00 -2.81
C VAL A 424 -44.10 -23.02 -2.22
N CYS A 425 -45.01 -23.59 -3.02
CA CYS A 425 -45.87 -24.68 -2.58
C CYS A 425 -45.08 -25.88 -2.06
N GLN A 426 -44.04 -26.29 -2.78
CA GLN A 426 -43.17 -27.40 -2.38
C GLN A 426 -42.46 -27.11 -1.05
N ILE A 427 -41.87 -25.92 -0.87
CA ILE A 427 -41.22 -25.53 0.39
C ILE A 427 -42.22 -25.53 1.56
N ILE A 428 -43.43 -25.00 1.35
CA ILE A 428 -44.48 -25.01 2.38
C ILE A 428 -44.87 -26.44 2.75
N GLN A 429 -45.01 -27.32 1.76
CA GLN A 429 -45.46 -28.70 1.95
C GLN A 429 -44.39 -29.59 2.59
N SER A 430 -43.13 -29.41 2.20
CA SER A 430 -41.97 -30.12 2.75
C SER A 430 -41.66 -29.71 4.19
N GLY A 431 -41.96 -28.46 4.55
CA GLY A 431 -41.64 -27.93 5.88
C GLY A 431 -40.19 -27.46 5.98
N GLY A 432 -39.65 -27.42 7.20
CA GLY A 432 -38.30 -26.92 7.48
C GLY A 432 -38.23 -25.43 7.80
N ASP A 433 -37.01 -24.91 7.88
CA ASP A 433 -36.74 -23.55 8.40
C ASP A 433 -37.22 -22.43 7.46
N ASN A 434 -37.32 -22.73 6.16
CA ASN A 434 -37.80 -21.79 5.15
C ASN A 434 -39.33 -21.69 5.07
N GLN A 435 -40.08 -22.61 5.70
CA GLN A 435 -41.55 -22.65 5.62
C GLN A 435 -42.22 -21.33 6.05
N PRO A 436 -41.84 -20.66 7.16
CA PRO A 436 -42.46 -19.38 7.53
C PRO A 436 -42.25 -18.28 6.48
N ALA A 437 -41.05 -18.22 5.89
CA ALA A 437 -40.72 -17.24 4.86
C ALA A 437 -41.49 -17.53 3.56
N ALA A 438 -41.64 -18.80 3.19
CA ALA A 438 -42.42 -19.23 2.03
C ALA A 438 -43.93 -18.92 2.19
N ILE A 439 -44.51 -19.11 3.38
CA ILE A 439 -45.91 -18.74 3.67
C ILE A 439 -46.10 -17.22 3.51
N LYS A 440 -45.15 -16.43 4.02
CA LYS A 440 -45.19 -14.97 3.87
C LYS A 440 -45.12 -14.58 2.39
N LEU A 441 -44.17 -15.12 1.65
CA LEU A 441 -44.03 -14.87 0.21
C LEU A 441 -45.31 -15.25 -0.56
N ALA A 442 -45.89 -16.42 -0.30
CA ALA A 442 -47.15 -16.83 -0.92
C ALA A 442 -48.27 -15.82 -0.65
N THR A 443 -48.32 -15.26 0.56
CA THR A 443 -49.28 -14.21 0.95
C THR A 443 -49.07 -12.95 0.11
N ASP A 444 -47.82 -12.49 -0.02
CA ASP A 444 -47.49 -11.29 -0.79
C ASP A 444 -47.70 -11.49 -2.30
N MET A 445 -47.46 -12.71 -2.83
CA MET A 445 -47.75 -13.07 -4.22
C MET A 445 -49.26 -13.08 -4.54
N CYS A 446 -50.14 -13.29 -3.56
CA CYS A 446 -51.60 -13.29 -3.78
C CYS A 446 -52.17 -11.91 -4.17
N ARG A 447 -51.39 -10.84 -4.07
CA ARG A 447 -51.73 -9.53 -4.66
C ARG A 447 -51.89 -9.60 -6.19
N HIS A 448 -51.29 -10.60 -6.82
CA HIS A 448 -51.36 -10.82 -8.26
C HIS A 448 -52.36 -11.92 -8.58
N ALA A 449 -53.47 -11.57 -9.26
CA ALA A 449 -54.55 -12.51 -9.57
C ALA A 449 -54.09 -13.80 -10.28
N LYS A 450 -53.03 -13.73 -11.10
CA LYS A 450 -52.46 -14.91 -11.77
C LYS A 450 -51.79 -15.87 -10.78
N CYS A 451 -51.14 -15.37 -9.74
CA CYS A 451 -50.54 -16.19 -8.68
C CYS A 451 -51.63 -16.85 -7.82
N VAL A 452 -52.73 -16.15 -7.52
CA VAL A 452 -53.89 -16.72 -6.82
C VAL A 452 -54.44 -17.93 -7.58
N ARG A 453 -54.72 -17.78 -8.88
CA ARG A 453 -55.20 -18.88 -9.74
C ARG A 453 -54.23 -20.06 -9.71
N LYS A 454 -52.92 -19.80 -9.80
CA LYS A 454 -51.90 -20.84 -9.74
C LYS A 454 -51.89 -21.56 -8.37
N PHE A 455 -52.04 -20.86 -7.25
CA PHE A 455 -52.13 -21.49 -5.94
C PHE A 455 -53.41 -22.32 -5.75
N GLN A 456 -54.54 -21.90 -6.36
CA GLN A 456 -55.77 -22.70 -6.42
C GLN A 456 -55.57 -23.98 -7.23
N GLU A 457 -54.92 -23.90 -8.40
CA GLU A 457 -54.56 -25.06 -9.23
C GLU A 457 -53.67 -26.04 -8.46
N LEU A 458 -52.71 -25.54 -7.70
CA LEU A 458 -51.82 -26.32 -6.84
C LEU A 458 -52.49 -26.83 -5.55
N LYS A 459 -53.78 -26.50 -5.32
CA LYS A 459 -54.58 -26.89 -4.14
C LYS A 459 -53.93 -26.50 -2.81
N LEU A 460 -53.17 -25.39 -2.78
CA LEU A 460 -52.44 -24.96 -1.59
C LEU A 460 -53.40 -24.65 -0.42
N ASN A 461 -54.53 -24.01 -0.68
CA ASN A 461 -55.58 -23.75 0.31
C ASN A 461 -56.08 -25.03 0.99
N THR A 462 -56.31 -26.09 0.21
CA THR A 462 -56.79 -27.39 0.71
C THR A 462 -55.73 -28.04 1.60
N TYR A 463 -54.47 -28.02 1.17
CA TYR A 463 -53.35 -28.51 1.99
C TYR A 463 -53.26 -27.77 3.32
N LEU A 464 -53.27 -26.43 3.29
CA LEU A 464 -53.14 -25.59 4.47
C LEU A 464 -54.31 -25.80 5.44
N LYS A 465 -55.56 -25.87 4.96
CA LYS A 465 -56.74 -26.17 5.80
C LYS A 465 -56.59 -27.50 6.57
N ASN A 466 -56.07 -28.53 5.91
CA ASN A 466 -55.89 -29.85 6.51
C ASN A 466 -54.73 -29.90 7.54
N ARG A 467 -53.77 -28.99 7.45
CA ARG A 467 -52.52 -29.02 8.24
C ARG A 467 -52.39 -27.87 9.24
N ILE A 468 -53.26 -26.86 9.20
CA ILE A 468 -53.15 -25.62 10.00
C ILE A 468 -53.06 -25.87 11.51
N SER A 469 -53.71 -26.92 12.02
CA SER A 469 -53.66 -27.29 13.44
C SER A 469 -52.25 -27.69 13.90
N LYS A 470 -51.43 -28.20 12.98
CA LYS A 470 -50.07 -28.71 13.22
C LYS A 470 -48.97 -27.69 12.89
N MET A 471 -49.31 -26.59 12.24
CA MET A 471 -48.34 -25.58 11.78
C MET A 471 -48.20 -24.44 12.80
N LYS A 472 -46.97 -23.92 12.91
CA LYS A 472 -46.71 -22.63 13.57
C LYS A 472 -47.27 -21.50 12.67
N ASN A 473 -47.54 -20.32 13.23
CA ASN A 473 -48.05 -19.14 12.48
C ASN A 473 -49.47 -19.27 11.89
N ARG A 474 -50.42 -19.84 12.64
CA ARG A 474 -51.82 -20.03 12.22
C ARG A 474 -52.49 -18.76 11.68
N GLY A 475 -52.17 -17.58 12.23
CA GLY A 475 -52.72 -16.30 11.77
C GLY A 475 -52.38 -16.00 10.30
N HIS A 476 -51.11 -16.09 9.94
CA HIS A 476 -50.64 -15.89 8.56
C HIS A 476 -51.21 -16.94 7.59
N ILE A 477 -51.35 -18.19 8.05
CA ILE A 477 -51.93 -19.25 7.24
C ILE A 477 -53.41 -19.00 6.95
N ARG A 478 -54.20 -18.54 7.94
CA ARG A 478 -55.61 -18.18 7.70
C ARG A 478 -55.75 -17.05 6.69
N LYS A 479 -54.92 -16.01 6.82
CA LYS A 479 -54.87 -14.89 5.86
C LYS A 479 -54.58 -15.40 4.45
N LEU A 480 -53.55 -16.24 4.29
CA LEU A 480 -53.20 -16.83 3.00
C LEU A 480 -54.35 -17.67 2.41
N ILE A 481 -55.02 -18.49 3.23
CA ILE A 481 -56.20 -19.25 2.78
C ILE A 481 -57.31 -18.30 2.30
N GLY A 482 -57.61 -17.24 3.06
CA GLY A 482 -58.62 -16.24 2.72
C GLY A 482 -58.33 -15.57 1.38
N LEU A 483 -57.09 -15.12 1.17
CA LEU A 483 -56.64 -14.53 -0.09
C LEU A 483 -56.73 -15.50 -1.28
N ILE A 484 -56.34 -16.78 -1.10
CA ILE A 484 -56.44 -17.78 -2.17
C ILE A 484 -57.90 -18.07 -2.54
N GLU A 485 -58.82 -17.97 -1.58
CA GLU A 485 -60.25 -18.25 -1.79
C GLU A 485 -61.06 -17.02 -2.22
N GLY A 486 -60.45 -15.85 -2.28
CA GLY A 486 -61.12 -14.59 -2.60
C GLY A 486 -62.05 -14.09 -1.49
N LEU A 487 -61.76 -14.48 -0.24
CA LEU A 487 -62.53 -14.10 0.96
C LEU A 487 -61.99 -12.83 1.65
N GLU A 488 -60.78 -12.40 1.29
CA GLU A 488 -60.12 -11.18 1.78
C GLU A 488 -59.63 -10.37 0.56
N GLU A 489 -59.99 -9.08 0.47
CA GLU A 489 -59.46 -8.13 -0.52
C GLU A 489 -58.19 -7.43 -0.04
#